data_AF-R4G1U3-F1
#
_entry.id   AF-R4G1U3-F1
#
_cell.length_a   1.000
_cell.length_b   1.000
_cell.length_c   1.000
_cell.angle_alpha   90.00
_cell.angle_beta   90.00
_cell.angle_gamma   90.00
#
_symmetry.space_group_name_H-M   'P 1'
#
loop_
_entity.id
_entity.type
_entity.pdbx_description
1 polymer ?
#
loop_
_entity_poly.entity_id
_entity_poly.type
_entity_poly.pdbx_seq_one_letter_code
_entity_poly.pdbx_strand_id
1 'polypeptide(L)' 'MKDGDIRSKTKKKYKATTNSKHHLPVYPNLLNQQFEADEPNQVWVADITYIWTKEG' A
#
# COMPACT_ATOMS: atom_id res chain seq x y z
N MET A 1 18.99 10.86 28.63
CA MET A 1 19.24 9.48 28.13
C MET A 1 20.01 8.79 29.24
N LYS A 2 19.48 7.68 29.77
CA LYS A 2 19.72 7.08 31.11
C LYS A 2 18.90 7.68 32.24
N ASP A 3 17.60 7.38 32.21
CA ASP A 3 16.85 6.88 33.36
C ASP A 3 15.63 6.12 32.79
N GLY A 4 15.50 4.83 33.15
CA GLY A 4 14.34 3.99 32.80
C GLY A 4 14.43 3.04 31.59
N ASP A 5 15.60 2.78 31.00
CA ASP A 5 15.76 1.88 29.81
C ASP A 5 14.87 2.24 28.61
N ILE A 6 14.40 3.49 28.56
CA ILE A 6 13.61 4.02 27.45
C ILE A 6 14.54 4.34 26.28
N ARG A 7 14.28 3.72 25.14
CA ARG A 7 14.96 4.00 23.87
C ARG A 7 13.98 4.60 22.87
N SER A 8 14.42 5.60 22.13
CA SER A 8 13.66 6.13 21.00
C SER A 8 13.50 5.05 19.93
N LYS A 9 12.26 4.75 19.54
CA LYS A 9 11.97 3.93 18.35
C LYS A 9 11.81 4.85 17.15
N THR A 10 12.81 4.86 16.28
CA THR A 10 12.71 5.59 15.01
C THR A 10 11.71 4.88 14.10
N LYS A 11 10.72 5.60 13.56
CA LYS A 11 9.80 5.05 12.56
C LYS A 11 10.61 4.62 11.33
N LYS A 12 10.34 3.43 10.80
CA LYS A 12 10.92 2.99 9.52
C LYS A 12 10.57 4.02 8.44
N LYS A 13 11.55 4.43 7.64
CA LYS A 13 11.30 5.36 6.53
C LYS A 13 10.23 4.76 5.61
N TYR A 14 9.24 5.58 5.26
CA TYR A 14 8.27 5.21 4.24
C TYR A 14 9.01 5.00 2.92
N LYS A 15 8.72 3.88 2.24
CA LYS A 15 9.22 3.60 0.89
C LYS A 15 8.01 3.50 -0.01
N ALA A 16 7.87 4.45 -0.93
CA ALA A 16 6.87 4.34 -1.98
C ALA A 16 7.20 3.11 -2.83
N THR A 17 6.25 2.17 -2.90
CA THR A 17 6.35 0.95 -3.72
C THR A 17 5.80 1.15 -5.13
N THR A 18 5.12 2.27 -5.36
CA THR A 18 4.50 2.64 -6.65
C THR A 18 5.28 3.78 -7.30
N ASN A 19 5.62 3.63 -8.58
CA ASN A 19 6.16 4.73 -9.36
C ASN A 19 5.01 5.58 -9.92
N SER A 20 4.50 6.52 -9.15
CA SER A 20 3.46 7.45 -9.63
C SER A 20 3.98 8.56 -10.55
N LYS A 21 5.31 8.70 -10.71
CA LYS A 21 5.95 9.73 -11.55
C LYS A 21 6.35 9.11 -12.89
N HIS A 22 5.37 8.80 -13.72
CA HIS A 22 5.56 8.28 -15.08
C HIS A 22 4.76 9.10 -16.10
N HIS A 23 5.19 9.08 -17.36
CA HIS A 23 4.47 9.71 -18.47
C HIS A 23 3.43 8.80 -19.13
N LEU A 24 3.23 7.59 -18.60
CA LEU A 24 2.21 6.67 -19.10
C LEU A 24 0.80 7.18 -18.76
N PRO A 25 -0.21 6.85 -19.59
CA PRO A 25 -1.60 7.17 -19.30
C PRO A 25 -2.02 6.62 -17.92
N VAL A 26 -2.68 7.46 -17.13
CA VAL A 26 -3.27 7.08 -15.84
C VAL A 26 -4.75 6.81 -16.07
N TYR A 27 -5.22 5.60 -15.76
CA TYR A 27 -6.65 5.30 -15.82
C TYR A 27 -7.40 5.96 -14.65
N PRO A 28 -8.63 6.47 -14.87
CA PRO A 28 -9.43 7.06 -13.81
C PRO A 28 -9.82 6.00 -12.77
N ASN A 29 -9.87 6.42 -11.49
CA ASN A 29 -10.43 5.60 -10.42
C ASN A 29 -11.96 5.58 -10.54
N LEU A 30 -12.50 4.53 -11.18
CA LEU A 30 -13.94 4.36 -11.39
C LEU A 30 -14.69 4.02 -10.09
N LEU A 31 -14.03 3.36 -9.14
CA LEU A 31 -14.65 2.92 -7.89
C LEU A 31 -14.84 4.09 -6.90
N ASN A 32 -13.88 5.01 -6.84
CA ASN A 32 -13.92 6.21 -6.02
C ASN A 32 -14.39 6.01 -4.56
N GLN A 33 -13.92 4.92 -3.93
CA GLN A 33 -14.31 4.53 -2.55
C GLN A 33 -15.81 4.23 -2.34
N GLN A 34 -16.58 4.05 -3.41
CA GLN A 34 -17.92 3.47 -3.32
C GLN A 34 -17.79 1.96 -3.23
N PHE A 35 -18.10 1.39 -2.06
CA PHE A 35 -17.99 -0.05 -1.81
C PHE A 35 -19.36 -0.75 -1.82
N GLU A 36 -20.45 0.01 -1.92
CA GLU A 36 -21.79 -0.53 -2.13
C GLU A 36 -21.95 -0.94 -3.60
N ALA A 37 -22.52 -2.13 -3.82
CA ALA A 37 -22.86 -2.67 -5.13
C ALA A 37 -24.26 -3.26 -5.09
N ASP A 38 -25.07 -2.95 -6.11
CA ASP A 38 -26.47 -3.39 -6.19
C ASP A 38 -26.61 -4.88 -6.50
N GLU A 39 -25.64 -5.45 -7.22
CA GLU A 39 -25.64 -6.85 -7.66
C GLU A 39 -24.24 -7.48 -7.52
N PRO A 40 -24.15 -8.83 -7.45
CA PRO A 40 -22.87 -9.53 -7.49
C PRO A 40 -22.04 -9.19 -8.75
N ASN A 41 -20.72 -9.34 -8.66
CA ASN A 41 -19.77 -9.19 -9.78
C ASN A 41 -19.61 -7.77 -10.37
N GLN A 42 -20.09 -6.72 -9.69
CA GLN A 42 -19.94 -5.33 -10.13
C GLN A 42 -18.60 -4.68 -9.72
N VAL A 43 -18.04 -5.09 -8.59
CA VAL A 43 -16.77 -4.57 -8.04
C VAL A 43 -15.89 -5.73 -7.60
N TRP A 44 -14.61 -5.66 -7.93
CA TRP A 44 -13.62 -6.68 -7.61
C TRP A 44 -12.43 -6.05 -6.91
N VAL A 45 -11.89 -6.74 -5.90
CA VAL A 45 -10.68 -6.33 -5.19
C VAL A 45 -9.66 -7.46 -5.23
N ALA A 46 -8.39 -7.10 -5.41
CA ALA A 46 -7.26 -8.01 -5.34
C ALA A 46 -6.11 -7.31 -4.59
N ASP A 47 -5.30 -8.09 -3.88
CA ASP A 47 -4.09 -7.61 -3.22
C ASP A 47 -2.90 -8.52 -3.56
N ILE A 48 -1.69 -7.95 -3.53
CA ILE A 48 -0.45 -8.68 -3.83
C ILE A 48 0.41 -8.70 -2.57
N THR A 49 0.64 -9.89 -2.03
CA THR A 49 1.56 -10.10 -0.91
C THR A 49 2.92 -10.58 -1.43
N TYR A 50 3.97 -9.82 -1.17
CA TYR A 50 5.35 -10.24 -1.44
C TYR A 50 5.85 -11.16 -0.33
N ILE A 51 6.27 -12.37 -0.71
CA ILE A 51 6.98 -13.31 0.17
C ILE A 51 8.47 -13.17 -0.10
N TRP A 52 9.24 -12.80 0.92
CA TRP A 52 10.69 -12.62 0.80
C TRP A 52 11.40 -13.96 0.69
N THR A 53 12.30 -14.10 -0.29
CA THR A 53 13.23 -15.23 -0.42
C THR A 53 14.66 -14.78 -0.08
N LYS A 54 15.58 -15.74 0.11
CA LYS A 54 17.01 -15.45 0.27
C LYS A 54 17.71 -15.08 -1.04
N GLU A 55 17.06 -15.33 -2.17
CA GLU A 55 17.66 -15.22 -3.50
C GLU A 55 17.34 -13.89 -4.18
N GLY A 56 16.32 -13.16 -3.70
CA GLY A 56 15.99 -11.82 -4.18
C GLY A 56 15.47 -11.81 -5.60
#